data_AF-A0A842LPL0-F1
#
_entry.id   AF-A0A842LPL0-F1
#
_cell.length_a   1.000
_cell.length_b   1.000
_cell.length_c   1.000
_cell.angle_alpha   90.00
_cell.angle_beta   90.00
_cell.angle_gamma   90.00
#
_symmetry.space_group_name_H-M   'P 1'
#
loop_
_entity.id
_entity.type
_entity.pdbx_description
1 polymer ?
#
loop_
_entity_poly.entity_id
_entity_poly.type
_entity_poly.pdbx_seq_one_letter_code
_entity_poly.pdbx_strand_id
1 'polypeptide(L)'
;MCGIVGYIGFRRADSLLINSLKRLEYRGYDSWGVAIKSSGGLKIHKKVGAIGDVEHFELGEGCIGLGHTRWATHGKPSEENAHPHVDCSGKIAIVHNGIISNFQSLREELESRGHVFRSETDTEVLAHLIEENYNGDLKEAVMRGISKVRGSYAVVVMHSERDELVAVRNRSPLILGIGDDEFIIASDVP
;
A
#
# COMPACT_ATOMS: atom_id res chain seq x y z
N MET A 1 -9.90 4.37 11.01
CA MET A 1 -10.01 4.03 9.56
C MET A 1 -8.67 4.34 8.94
N CYS A 2 -8.04 3.50 8.12
CA CYS A 2 -6.65 3.78 7.73
C CYS A 2 -6.49 4.99 6.77
N GLY A 3 -5.31 5.61 6.76
CA GLY A 3 -4.91 6.62 5.77
C GLY A 3 -4.16 5.95 4.60
N ILE A 4 -4.47 6.34 3.36
CA ILE A 4 -3.70 5.95 2.16
C ILE A 4 -3.23 7.23 1.47
N VAL A 5 -1.99 7.23 1.01
CA VAL A 5 -1.48 8.18 0.04
C VAL A 5 -0.72 7.42 -1.05
N GLY A 6 -0.93 7.76 -2.32
CA GLY A 6 -0.10 7.34 -3.45
C GLY A 6 0.33 8.58 -4.22
N TYR A 7 1.55 8.58 -4.75
CA TYR A 7 2.09 9.70 -5.50
C TYR A 7 2.87 9.22 -6.72
N ILE A 8 2.66 9.88 -7.85
CA ILE A 8 3.46 9.76 -9.07
C ILE A 8 3.57 11.15 -9.71
N GLY A 9 4.80 11.62 -9.93
CA GLY A 9 5.05 12.94 -10.50
C GLY A 9 6.54 13.24 -10.59
N PHE A 10 6.90 14.52 -10.44
CA PHE A 10 8.29 14.99 -10.55
C PHE A 10 8.97 15.26 -9.20
N ARG A 11 8.21 15.39 -8.09
CA ARG A 11 8.77 15.68 -6.77
C ARG A 11 9.28 14.41 -6.09
N ARG A 12 10.15 14.55 -5.10
CA ARG A 12 10.54 13.42 -4.26
C ARG A 12 9.31 12.89 -3.49
N ALA A 13 9.02 11.61 -3.69
CA ALA A 13 7.85 10.97 -3.11
C ALA A 13 7.96 10.84 -1.58
N ASP A 14 9.17 10.66 -1.03
CA ASP A 14 9.37 10.46 0.41
C ASP A 14 8.84 11.62 1.26
N SER A 15 9.26 12.85 0.94
CA SER A 15 8.84 14.06 1.64
C SER A 15 7.36 14.34 1.45
N LEU A 16 6.83 14.13 0.24
CA LEU A 16 5.41 14.35 -0.05
C LEU A 16 4.53 13.39 0.74
N LEU A 17 4.86 12.09 0.70
CA LEU A 17 4.08 11.06 1.37
C LEU A 17 4.05 11.29 2.88
N ILE A 18 5.18 11.60 3.53
CA ILE A 18 5.19 11.86 4.98
C ILE A 18 4.32 13.07 5.33
N ASN A 19 4.44 14.17 4.58
CA ASN A 19 3.63 15.36 4.83
C ASN A 19 2.14 15.08 4.63
N SER A 20 1.76 14.34 3.60
CA SER A 20 0.36 13.94 3.37
C SER A 20 -0.14 12.97 4.46
N LEU A 21 0.68 12.01 4.88
CA LEU A 21 0.27 11.03 5.90
C LEU A 21 0.08 11.67 7.27
N LYS A 22 0.88 12.66 7.66
CA LYS A 22 0.66 13.44 8.89
C LYS A 22 -0.74 14.05 8.93
N ARG A 23 -1.23 14.53 7.79
CA ARG A 23 -2.58 15.10 7.69
C ARG A 23 -3.67 14.04 7.78
N LEU A 24 -3.36 12.77 7.51
CA LEU A 24 -4.25 11.62 7.63
C LEU A 24 -4.07 10.84 8.94
N GLU A 25 -3.20 11.30 9.86
CA GLU A 25 -2.90 10.59 11.12
C GLU A 25 -4.12 10.49 12.05
N TYR A 26 -5.05 11.45 11.98
CA TYR A 26 -6.32 11.38 12.71
C TYR A 26 -7.16 10.13 12.38
N ARG A 27 -6.90 9.47 11.25
CA ARG A 27 -7.61 8.26 10.84
C ARG A 27 -6.99 7.00 11.48
N GLY A 28 -5.68 7.00 11.77
CA GLY A 28 -4.97 5.88 12.40
C GLY A 28 -3.53 6.23 12.81
N TYR A 29 -3.11 5.73 13.97
CA TYR A 29 -1.83 6.07 14.62
C TYR A 29 -1.16 4.85 15.29
N ASP A 30 -1.61 3.63 14.98
CA ASP A 30 -1.00 2.40 15.52
C ASP A 30 0.32 2.07 14.83
N SER A 31 0.43 2.40 13.54
CA SER A 31 1.66 2.32 12.76
C SER A 31 1.55 3.13 11.47
N TRP A 32 2.69 3.38 10.84
CA TRP A 32 2.77 3.98 9.52
C TRP A 32 3.89 3.37 8.70
N GLY A 33 3.85 3.62 7.40
CA GLY A 33 4.94 3.23 6.53
C GLY A 33 4.81 3.81 5.14
N VAL A 34 5.91 3.73 4.40
CA VAL A 34 6.04 4.23 3.03
C VAL A 34 6.87 3.27 2.19
N ALA A 35 6.58 3.23 0.89
CA ALA A 35 7.37 2.57 -0.13
C ALA A 35 7.69 3.55 -1.25
N ILE A 36 8.95 3.58 -1.69
CA ILE A 36 9.45 4.46 -2.74
C ILE A 36 10.09 3.62 -3.82
N LYS A 37 9.70 3.85 -5.09
CA LYS A 37 10.38 3.25 -6.23
C LYS A 37 11.75 3.90 -6.39
N SER A 38 12.81 3.11 -6.46
CA SER A 38 14.18 3.55 -6.68
C SER A 38 14.83 2.72 -7.80
N SER A 39 16.00 3.12 -8.27
CA SER A 39 16.73 2.43 -9.35
C SER A 39 17.07 0.97 -9.03
N GLY A 40 17.20 0.63 -7.75
CA GLY A 40 17.46 -0.72 -7.25
C GLY A 40 16.24 -1.51 -6.78
N GLY A 41 15.01 -1.04 -7.05
CA GLY A 41 13.78 -1.68 -6.60
C GLY A 41 12.97 -0.82 -5.62
N LEU A 42 12.24 -1.44 -4.70
CA LEU A 42 11.44 -0.72 -3.70
C LEU A 42 12.24 -0.50 -2.42
N LYS A 43 12.28 0.76 -1.95
CA LYS A 43 12.73 1.10 -0.60
C LYS A 43 11.54 1.23 0.31
N ILE A 44 11.54 0.53 1.44
CA ILE A 44 10.39 0.45 2.35
C ILE A 44 10.83 0.86 3.75
N HIS A 45 10.00 1.67 4.39
CA HIS A 45 10.13 2.01 5.80
C HIS A 45 8.78 1.82 6.49
N LYS A 46 8.80 1.23 7.69
CA LYS A 46 7.63 1.01 8.52
C LYS A 46 8.00 1.32 9.96
N LYS A 47 7.05 1.82 10.74
CA LYS A 47 7.25 2.14 12.15
C LYS A 47 5.95 1.99 12.93
N VAL A 48 6.05 1.44 14.13
CA VAL A 48 4.94 1.35 15.09
C VAL A 48 4.75 2.70 15.79
N GLY A 49 3.49 3.05 16.06
CA GLY A 49 3.07 4.31 16.67
C GLY A 49 2.74 5.40 15.64
N ALA A 50 2.53 6.61 16.15
CA ALA A 50 2.26 7.80 15.35
C ALA A 50 3.50 8.22 14.52
N ILE A 51 3.26 8.94 13.42
CA ILE A 51 4.28 9.68 12.68
C ILE A 51 4.81 10.80 13.57
N GLY A 52 3.92 11.58 14.20
CA GLY A 52 4.29 12.69 15.07
C GLY A 52 5.14 13.75 14.35
N ASP A 53 6.16 14.25 15.04
CA ASP A 53 6.96 15.40 14.61
C ASP A 53 8.15 15.03 13.70
N VAL A 54 8.02 14.00 12.84
CA VAL A 54 9.08 13.66 11.86
C VAL A 54 9.28 14.81 10.88
N GLU A 55 10.25 15.69 11.13
CA GLU A 55 10.50 16.87 10.29
C GLU A 55 11.26 16.53 9.01
N HIS A 56 12.24 15.63 9.11
CA HIS A 56 13.11 15.24 8.01
C HIS A 56 13.02 13.73 7.82
N PHE A 57 12.53 13.31 6.65
CA PHE A 57 12.42 11.91 6.28
C PHE A 57 12.97 11.71 4.89
N GLU A 58 14.02 10.91 4.79
CA GLU A 58 14.65 10.53 3.53
C GLU A 58 14.69 9.02 3.44
N LEU A 59 14.02 8.47 2.43
CA LEU A 59 14.05 7.04 2.15
C LEU A 59 14.67 6.77 0.78
N GLY A 60 14.37 7.61 -0.21
CA GLY A 60 14.95 7.52 -1.53
C GLY A 60 14.51 8.66 -2.42
N GLU A 61 15.31 8.93 -3.45
CA GLU A 61 15.10 10.05 -4.39
C GLU A 61 14.02 9.77 -5.45
N GLY A 62 13.24 8.70 -5.28
CA GLY A 62 12.20 8.33 -6.23
C GLY A 62 11.01 9.28 -6.23
N CYS A 63 10.37 9.43 -7.38
CA CYS A 63 9.18 10.27 -7.57
C CYS A 63 7.87 9.48 -7.63
N ILE A 64 7.92 8.18 -7.33
CA ILE A 64 6.75 7.29 -7.25
C ILE A 64 6.77 6.58 -5.90
N GLY A 65 5.64 6.59 -5.20
CA GLY A 65 5.54 5.88 -3.93
C GLY A 65 4.15 5.76 -3.35
N LEU A 66 4.07 4.97 -2.28
CA LEU A 66 2.88 4.69 -1.50
C LEU A 66 3.15 4.99 -0.03
N GLY A 67 2.12 5.45 0.67
CA GLY A 67 2.16 5.76 2.09
C GLY A 67 0.89 5.29 2.78
N HIS A 68 1.01 4.91 4.05
CA HIS A 68 -0.13 4.45 4.83
C HIS A 68 -0.01 4.78 6.31
N THR A 69 -1.13 5.16 6.93
CA THR A 69 -1.31 5.18 8.39
C THR A 69 -2.34 4.14 8.79
N ARG A 70 -2.06 3.36 9.82
CA ARG A 70 -2.83 2.17 10.19
C ARG A 70 -3.59 2.38 11.50
N TRP A 71 -4.84 1.93 11.47
CA TRP A 71 -5.62 1.57 12.65
C TRP A 71 -5.82 0.06 12.60
N ALA A 72 -5.27 -0.68 13.57
CA ALA A 72 -5.23 -2.13 13.53
C ALA A 72 -6.63 -2.76 13.66
N THR A 73 -6.97 -3.67 12.75
CA THR A 73 -8.19 -4.50 12.80
C THR A 73 -7.84 -5.99 12.87
N HIS A 74 -7.02 -6.47 11.93
CA HIS A 74 -6.46 -7.82 11.91
C HIS A 74 -4.95 -7.79 12.17
N GLY A 75 -4.48 -8.54 13.16
CA GLY A 75 -3.08 -8.53 13.57
C GLY A 75 -2.72 -7.34 14.46
N LYS A 76 -1.94 -7.60 15.51
CA LYS A 76 -1.52 -6.59 16.49
C LYS A 76 -0.70 -5.47 15.81
N PRO A 77 -0.62 -4.26 16.37
CA PRO A 77 0.35 -3.26 15.94
C PRO A 77 1.78 -3.84 15.99
N SER A 78 2.42 -3.93 14.83
CA SER A 78 3.81 -4.37 14.66
C SER A 78 4.33 -3.85 13.32
N GLU A 79 5.65 -3.90 13.09
CA GLU A 79 6.22 -3.51 11.79
C GLU A 79 5.84 -4.48 10.68
N GLU A 80 5.69 -5.77 10.99
CA GLU A 80 5.25 -6.81 10.04
C GLU A 80 3.82 -6.56 9.56
N ASN A 81 2.94 -6.16 10.48
CA ASN A 81 1.54 -5.85 10.19
C ASN A 81 1.34 -4.40 9.69
N ALA A 82 2.38 -3.56 9.71
CA ALA A 82 2.33 -2.23 9.13
C ALA A 82 2.40 -2.31 7.59
N HIS A 83 1.67 -1.42 6.94
CA HIS A 83 1.72 -1.27 5.49
C HIS A 83 2.93 -0.39 5.12
N PRO A 84 3.43 -0.44 3.87
CA PRO A 84 2.96 -1.26 2.73
C PRO A 84 3.27 -2.75 2.87
N HIS A 85 2.37 -3.62 2.41
CA HIS A 85 2.68 -5.06 2.25
C HIS A 85 3.36 -5.30 0.91
N VAL A 86 4.17 -6.36 0.83
CA VAL A 86 4.90 -6.75 -0.38
C VAL A 86 4.63 -8.19 -0.77
N ASP A 87 4.83 -8.49 -2.04
CA ASP A 87 4.84 -9.87 -2.56
C ASP A 87 6.07 -10.68 -2.11
N CYS A 88 6.15 -11.96 -2.47
CA CYS A 88 7.29 -12.80 -2.06
C CYS A 88 8.62 -12.30 -2.65
N SER A 89 8.59 -11.68 -3.83
CA SER A 89 9.78 -11.15 -4.52
C SER A 89 10.20 -9.74 -4.08
N GLY A 90 9.34 -9.01 -3.36
CA GLY A 90 9.56 -7.61 -2.98
C GLY A 90 9.43 -6.61 -4.13
N LYS A 91 8.85 -7.01 -5.27
CA LYS A 91 8.66 -6.16 -6.45
C LYS A 91 7.32 -5.46 -6.48
N ILE A 92 6.30 -6.00 -5.82
CA ILE A 92 4.97 -5.40 -5.73
C ILE A 92 4.79 -4.88 -4.30
N ALA A 93 4.37 -3.62 -4.16
CA ALA A 93 3.97 -3.06 -2.87
C ALA A 93 2.53 -2.56 -2.93
N ILE A 94 1.79 -2.76 -1.83
CA ILE A 94 0.40 -2.37 -1.71
C ILE A 94 0.10 -1.65 -0.40
N VAL A 95 -0.87 -0.73 -0.46
CA VAL A 95 -1.52 -0.14 0.71
C VAL A 95 -3.03 -0.33 0.59
N HIS A 96 -3.69 -0.60 1.71
CA HIS A 96 -5.09 -1.00 1.75
C HIS A 96 -5.84 -0.33 2.92
N ASN A 97 -7.06 0.14 2.67
CA ASN A 97 -7.99 0.63 3.67
C ASN A 97 -9.33 -0.08 3.50
N GLY A 98 -9.70 -0.88 4.49
CA GLY A 98 -10.88 -1.73 4.40
C GLY A 98 -10.69 -3.03 5.14
N ILE A 99 -11.56 -4.00 4.82
CA ILE A 99 -11.52 -5.36 5.34
C ILE A 99 -11.78 -6.31 4.17
N ILE A 100 -10.87 -7.27 4.00
CA ILE A 100 -11.05 -8.41 3.10
C ILE A 100 -11.72 -9.56 3.87
N SER A 101 -13.00 -9.80 3.65
CA SER A 101 -13.79 -10.70 4.50
C SER A 101 -13.53 -12.19 4.24
N ASN A 102 -12.97 -12.55 3.09
CA ASN A 102 -12.61 -13.93 2.74
C ASN A 102 -11.09 -14.20 2.81
N PHE A 103 -10.32 -13.39 3.54
CA PHE A 103 -8.85 -13.46 3.54
C PHE A 103 -8.30 -14.80 4.04
N GLN A 104 -8.95 -15.46 5.00
CA GLN A 104 -8.49 -16.75 5.55
C GLN A 104 -8.45 -17.84 4.48
N SER A 105 -9.56 -18.02 3.75
CA SER A 105 -9.64 -18.99 2.65
C SER A 105 -8.64 -18.66 1.53
N LEU A 106 -8.48 -17.37 1.19
CA LEU A 106 -7.49 -16.94 0.20
C LEU A 106 -6.06 -17.21 0.66
N ARG A 107 -5.77 -17.02 1.94
CA ARG A 107 -4.46 -17.28 2.53
C ARG A 107 -4.11 -18.76 2.47
N GLU A 108 -5.00 -19.63 2.94
CA GLU A 108 -4.79 -21.09 2.90
C GLU A 108 -4.53 -21.58 1.46
N GLU A 109 -5.30 -21.06 0.51
CA GLU A 109 -5.12 -21.34 -0.91
C GLU A 109 -3.74 -20.91 -1.43
N LEU A 110 -3.30 -19.69 -1.10
CA LEU A 110 -2.00 -19.17 -1.53
C LEU A 110 -0.82 -19.88 -0.85
N GLU A 111 -0.93 -20.18 0.44
CA GLU A 111 0.07 -20.96 1.19
C GLU A 111 0.22 -22.37 0.57
N SER A 112 -0.88 -23.01 0.17
CA SER A 112 -0.84 -24.31 -0.51
C SER A 112 -0.13 -24.28 -1.88
N ARG A 113 -0.04 -23.10 -2.50
CA ARG A 113 0.67 -22.85 -3.76
C ARG A 113 2.09 -22.33 -3.57
N GLY A 114 2.55 -22.23 -2.32
CA GLY A 114 3.95 -21.92 -1.97
C GLY A 114 4.22 -20.44 -1.64
N HIS A 115 3.19 -19.60 -1.53
CA HIS A 115 3.39 -18.22 -1.08
C HIS A 115 3.76 -18.18 0.42
N VAL A 116 4.72 -17.33 0.77
CA VAL A 116 5.20 -17.17 2.15
C VAL A 116 4.68 -15.85 2.72
N PHE A 117 3.72 -15.96 3.64
CA PHE A 117 3.17 -14.82 4.38
C PHE A 117 4.07 -14.46 5.57
N ARG A 118 4.20 -13.15 5.83
CA ARG A 118 5.03 -12.58 6.89
C ARG A 118 4.22 -11.78 7.92
N SER A 119 2.95 -11.53 7.64
CA SER A 119 2.04 -10.79 8.50
C SER A 119 0.79 -11.62 8.83
N GLU A 120 0.01 -11.10 9.78
CA GLU A 120 -1.29 -11.64 10.17
C GLU A 120 -2.46 -10.89 9.50
N THR A 121 -2.13 -9.93 8.62
CA THR A 121 -3.12 -9.01 8.06
C THR A 121 -3.90 -9.65 6.91
N ASP A 122 -5.14 -9.20 6.77
CA ASP A 122 -5.96 -9.47 5.59
C ASP A 122 -5.39 -8.80 4.34
N THR A 123 -4.66 -7.69 4.48
CA THR A 123 -4.04 -6.98 3.36
C THR A 123 -3.02 -7.83 2.60
N GLU A 124 -2.17 -8.61 3.28
CA GLU A 124 -1.07 -9.34 2.61
C GLU A 124 -1.57 -10.34 1.56
N VAL A 125 -2.79 -10.87 1.71
CA VAL A 125 -3.37 -11.77 0.69
C VAL A 125 -3.51 -11.07 -0.66
N LEU A 126 -3.75 -9.76 -0.67
CA LEU A 126 -3.85 -8.99 -1.91
C LEU A 126 -2.50 -8.91 -2.62
N ALA A 127 -1.40 -8.74 -1.88
CA ALA A 127 -0.06 -8.66 -2.48
C ALA A 127 0.27 -9.96 -3.22
N HIS A 128 0.00 -11.10 -2.60
CA HIS A 128 0.23 -12.42 -3.19
C HIS A 128 -0.77 -12.78 -4.31
N LEU A 129 -2.04 -12.36 -4.20
CA LEU A 129 -2.99 -12.53 -5.30
C LEU A 129 -2.56 -11.75 -6.55
N ILE A 130 -2.06 -10.53 -6.37
CA ILE A 130 -1.57 -9.70 -7.49
C ILE A 130 -0.29 -10.32 -8.06
N GLU A 131 0.64 -10.74 -7.20
CA GLU A 131 1.86 -11.48 -7.58
C GLU A 131 1.56 -12.69 -8.47
N GLU A 132 0.65 -13.57 -8.03
CA GLU A 132 0.28 -14.79 -8.77
C GLU A 132 -0.28 -14.49 -10.17
N ASN A 133 -0.92 -13.32 -10.34
CA ASN A 133 -1.55 -12.92 -11.59
C ASN A 133 -0.67 -11.98 -12.44
N TYR A 134 0.53 -11.63 -11.97
CA TYR A 134 1.41 -10.71 -12.67
C TYR A 134 2.17 -11.41 -13.81
N ASN A 135 1.87 -10.98 -15.03
CA ASN A 135 2.51 -11.45 -16.26
C ASN A 135 3.16 -10.29 -17.05
N GLY A 136 3.50 -9.21 -16.35
CA GLY A 136 4.01 -7.98 -16.94
C GLY A 136 2.99 -6.85 -17.01
N ASP A 137 1.69 -7.10 -16.85
CA ASP A 137 0.66 -6.06 -16.78
C ASP A 137 0.15 -5.91 -15.34
N LEU A 138 0.50 -4.80 -14.68
CA LEU A 138 0.14 -4.57 -13.27
C LEU A 138 -1.37 -4.36 -13.13
N LYS A 139 -2.00 -3.66 -14.06
CA LYS A 139 -3.43 -3.37 -14.03
C LYS A 139 -4.23 -4.66 -14.16
N GLU A 140 -3.89 -5.52 -15.11
CA GLU A 140 -4.56 -6.80 -15.29
C GLU A 140 -4.35 -7.72 -14.08
N ALA A 141 -3.14 -7.75 -13.50
CA ALA A 141 -2.86 -8.49 -12.29
C ALA A 141 -3.73 -8.05 -11.11
N VAL A 142 -3.87 -6.72 -10.93
CA VAL A 142 -4.76 -6.14 -9.90
C VAL A 142 -6.22 -6.49 -10.17
N MET A 143 -6.70 -6.36 -11.40
CA MET A 143 -8.07 -6.71 -11.75
C MET A 143 -8.39 -8.18 -11.46
N ARG A 144 -7.49 -9.10 -11.83
CA ARG A 144 -7.64 -10.53 -11.56
C ARG A 144 -7.59 -10.84 -10.08
N GLY A 145 -6.61 -10.28 -9.35
CA GLY A 145 -6.49 -10.48 -7.91
C GLY A 145 -7.75 -10.03 -7.16
N ILE A 146 -8.23 -8.82 -7.47
CA ILE A 146 -9.41 -8.22 -6.82
C ILE A 146 -10.71 -8.96 -7.15
N SER A 147 -10.81 -9.62 -8.31
CA SER A 147 -12.01 -10.40 -8.66
C SER A 147 -12.31 -11.56 -7.70
N LYS A 148 -11.29 -12.04 -6.96
CA LYS A 148 -11.43 -13.11 -5.95
C LYS A 148 -11.78 -12.58 -4.55
N VAL A 149 -11.80 -11.26 -4.37
CA VAL A 149 -11.84 -10.58 -3.07
C VAL A 149 -13.25 -10.15 -2.71
N ARG A 150 -13.67 -10.45 -1.47
CA ARG A 150 -14.93 -9.98 -0.89
C ARG A 150 -14.66 -8.99 0.24
N GLY A 151 -15.53 -7.98 0.37
CA GLY A 151 -15.44 -7.00 1.44
C GLY A 151 -15.62 -5.56 0.97
N SER A 152 -15.03 -4.63 1.71
CA SER A 152 -14.95 -3.20 1.40
C SER A 152 -13.48 -2.81 1.44
N TYR A 153 -12.96 -2.21 0.38
CA TYR A 153 -11.54 -1.93 0.26
C TYR A 153 -11.26 -0.73 -0.63
N ALA A 154 -10.19 -0.02 -0.33
CA ALA A 154 -9.50 0.87 -1.23
C ALA A 154 -8.04 0.41 -1.23
N VAL A 155 -7.48 0.16 -2.40
CA VAL A 155 -6.13 -0.41 -2.56
C VAL A 155 -5.38 0.43 -3.58
N VAL A 156 -4.10 0.71 -3.29
CA VAL A 156 -3.17 1.30 -4.24
C VAL A 156 -1.94 0.40 -4.31
N VAL A 157 -1.51 0.12 -5.54
CA VAL A 157 -0.51 -0.88 -5.88
C VAL A 157 0.56 -0.22 -6.75
N MET A 158 1.82 -0.57 -6.50
CA MET A 158 2.96 -0.19 -7.33
C MET A 158 3.84 -1.40 -7.65
N HIS A 159 4.60 -1.33 -8.75
CA HIS A 159 5.59 -2.32 -9.11
C HIS A 159 6.98 -1.66 -9.26
N SER A 160 8.03 -2.35 -8.81
CA SER A 160 9.41 -1.86 -8.75
C SER A 160 10.00 -1.49 -10.13
N GLU A 161 9.50 -2.11 -11.19
CA GLU A 161 9.97 -1.94 -12.57
C GLU A 161 8.97 -1.21 -13.49
N ARG A 162 7.86 -0.68 -12.96
CA ARG A 162 6.83 0.05 -13.74
C ARG A 162 6.67 1.49 -13.26
N ASP A 163 6.45 2.43 -14.17
CA ASP A 163 6.18 3.84 -13.84
C ASP A 163 4.66 4.09 -13.82
N GLU A 164 3.96 3.34 -12.98
CA GLU A 164 2.52 3.44 -12.84
C GLU A 164 2.08 3.13 -11.41
N LEU A 165 0.91 3.67 -11.03
CA LEU A 165 0.17 3.27 -9.84
C LEU A 165 -1.19 2.74 -10.27
N VAL A 166 -1.59 1.59 -9.72
CA VAL A 166 -2.92 1.03 -9.94
C VAL A 166 -3.74 1.19 -8.67
N ALA A 167 -4.86 1.89 -8.79
CA ALA A 167 -5.77 2.14 -7.69
C ALA A 167 -7.14 1.49 -7.97
N VAL A 168 -7.71 0.88 -6.94
CA VAL A 168 -9.03 0.25 -7.00
C VAL A 168 -9.79 0.57 -5.72
N ARG A 169 -11.09 0.84 -5.86
CA ARG A 169 -11.97 1.08 -4.71
C ARG A 169 -13.28 0.30 -4.84
N ASN A 170 -13.73 -0.22 -3.72
CA ASN A 170 -15.02 -0.82 -3.51
C ASN A 170 -15.53 -0.37 -2.13
N ARG A 171 -16.48 0.58 -2.11
CA ARG A 171 -17.09 1.24 -0.94
C ARG A 171 -16.14 2.12 -0.09
N SER A 172 -14.92 1.69 0.22
CA SER A 172 -13.96 2.54 0.95
C SER A 172 -13.58 3.78 0.12
N PRO A 173 -13.42 4.96 0.75
CA PRO A 173 -13.12 6.20 0.03
C PRO A 173 -11.71 6.17 -0.57
N LEU A 174 -11.62 6.69 -1.79
CA LEU A 174 -10.37 6.92 -2.51
C LEU A 174 -10.61 8.04 -3.54
N ILE A 175 -9.73 9.03 -3.55
CA ILE A 175 -9.82 10.26 -4.34
C ILE A 175 -8.56 10.38 -5.18
N LEU A 176 -8.71 10.77 -6.46
CA LEU A 176 -7.60 11.12 -7.35
C LEU A 176 -7.51 12.65 -7.43
N GLY A 177 -6.41 13.20 -6.94
CA GLY A 177 -5.98 14.57 -7.19
C GLY A 177 -5.15 14.63 -8.47
N ILE A 178 -5.49 15.59 -9.33
CA ILE A 178 -4.82 15.85 -10.61
C ILE A 178 -4.11 17.20 -10.47
N GLY A 179 -2.78 17.19 -10.52
CA GLY A 179 -1.94 18.38 -10.58
C GLY A 179 -1.32 18.57 -11.96
N ASP A 180 -0.36 19.50 -12.04
CA ASP A 180 0.43 19.71 -13.24
C ASP A 180 1.51 18.63 -13.35
N ASP A 181 1.35 17.70 -14.30
CA ASP A 181 2.24 16.56 -14.53
C ASP A 181 2.48 15.67 -13.29
N GLU A 182 1.50 15.62 -12.37
CA GLU A 182 1.54 14.77 -11.20
C GLU A 182 0.14 14.31 -10.75
N PHE A 183 0.11 13.17 -10.09
CA PHE A 183 -1.11 12.58 -9.54
C PHE A 183 -0.90 12.19 -8.09
N ILE A 184 -1.90 12.52 -7.26
CA ILE A 184 -1.96 12.12 -5.86
C ILE A 184 -3.23 11.28 -5.67
N ILE A 185 -3.11 10.15 -5.01
CA ILE A 185 -4.25 9.32 -4.61
C ILE A 185 -4.33 9.34 -3.10
N ALA A 186 -5.51 9.62 -2.52
CA ALA A 186 -5.65 9.66 -1.07
C ALA A 186 -7.00 9.11 -0.60
N SER A 187 -7.05 8.58 0.64
CA SER A 187 -8.30 8.09 1.24
C SER A 187 -9.20 9.19 1.80
N ASP A 188 -8.68 10.41 1.91
CA ASP A 188 -9.40 11.63 2.28
C ASP A 188 -8.69 12.83 1.64
N VAL A 189 -9.32 14.01 1.64
CA VAL A 189 -8.67 15.24 1.16
C VAL A 189 -7.56 15.62 2.16
N PRO A 190 -6.28 15.60 1.75
CA PRO A 190 -5.16 15.98 2.63
C PRO A 190 -5.07 17.50 2.81
#